data_AF-M3EC68-F1
#
_entry.id   AF-M3EC68-F1
#
_cell.length_a   1.000
_cell.length_b   1.000
_cell.length_c   1.000
_cell.angle_alpha   90.00
_cell.angle_beta   90.00
_cell.angle_gamma   90.00
#
_symmetry.space_group_name_H-M   'P 1'
#
loop_
_entity.id
_entity.type
_entity.pdbx_description
1 polymer ?
#
loop_
_entity_poly.entity_id
_entity_poly.type
_entity_poly.pdbx_seq_one_letter_code
_entity_poly.pdbx_strand_id
1 'polypeptide(L)' 'MANSLEKNVLIISYNLLLDHTGDSKLAENDCLSFSNRFREIFAQDSWFFLSNRIETFLKEREQDKFYFHYDSKIKF' A
#
# COMPACT_ATOMS: atom_id res chain seq x y z
N MET A 1 12.38 15.30 -12.52
CA MET A 1 11.51 14.86 -11.40
C MET A 1 10.54 13.75 -11.78
N ALA A 2 10.10 13.61 -13.05
CA ALA A 2 9.19 12.54 -13.49
C ALA A 2 9.77 11.10 -13.37
N ASN A 3 11.10 10.95 -13.53
CA ASN A 3 11.78 9.64 -13.53
C ASN A 3 11.73 8.87 -12.20
N SER A 4 11.54 9.53 -11.04
CA SER A 4 11.54 8.83 -9.74
C SER A 4 10.21 8.12 -9.47
N LEU A 5 9.09 8.74 -9.85
CA LEU A 5 7.76 8.16 -9.67
C LEU A 5 7.56 6.94 -10.59
N GLU A 6 7.99 7.05 -11.85
CA GLU A 6 7.99 5.93 -12.80
C GLU A 6 8.73 4.72 -12.29
N LYS A 7 9.94 4.96 -11.80
CA LYS A 7 10.79 3.94 -11.22
C LYS A 7 10.16 3.30 -9.98
N ASN A 8 9.56 4.10 -9.09
CA ASN A 8 8.92 3.60 -7.88
C ASN A 8 7.69 2.73 -8.20
N VAL A 9 6.85 3.15 -9.15
CA VAL A 9 5.69 2.37 -9.59
C VAL A 9 6.14 1.02 -10.15
N LEU A 10 7.17 0.98 -10.99
CA LEU A 10 7.72 -0.26 -11.53
C LEU A 10 8.25 -1.18 -10.43
N ILE A 11 8.98 -0.65 -9.45
CA ILE A 11 9.53 -1.45 -8.33
C ILE A 11 8.39 -2.03 -7.48
N ILE A 12 7.37 -1.23 -7.14
CA ILE A 12 6.22 -1.70 -6.37
C ILE A 12 5.45 -2.76 -7.15
N SER A 13 5.24 -2.53 -8.45
CA SER A 13 4.56 -3.46 -9.37
C SER A 13 5.24 -4.82 -9.42
N TYR A 14 6.56 -4.83 -9.60
CA TYR A 14 7.36 -6.06 -9.62
C TYR A 14 7.23 -6.83 -8.30
N ASN A 15 7.39 -6.14 -7.16
CA ASN A 15 7.33 -6.80 -5.85
C ASN A 15 5.95 -7.37 -5.54
N LEU A 16 4.86 -6.70 -5.94
CA LEU A 16 3.50 -7.21 -5.77
C LEU A 16 3.27 -8.48 -6.59
N LEU A 17 3.74 -8.53 -7.84
CA LEU A 17 3.63 -9.72 -8.68
C LEU A 17 4.47 -10.87 -8.11
N LEU A 18 5.69 -10.60 -7.67
CA LEU A 18 6.58 -11.60 -7.09
C LEU A 18 6.01 -12.17 -5.79
N ASP A 19 5.50 -11.32 -4.90
CA ASP A 19 4.91 -11.75 -3.62
C ASP A 19 3.66 -12.60 -3.83
N HIS A 20 2.81 -12.22 -4.81
CA HIS A 20 1.57 -12.93 -5.08
C HIS A 20 1.76 -14.27 -5.79
N THR A 21 2.75 -14.36 -6.69
CA THR A 21 2.92 -15.53 -7.57
C THR A 21 4.09 -16.43 -7.18
N GLY A 22 5.08 -15.89 -6.46
CA GLY A 22 6.35 -16.56 -6.18
C GLY A 22 7.23 -16.79 -7.42
N ASP A 23 6.82 -16.33 -8.60
CA ASP A 23 7.52 -16.57 -9.88
C ASP A 23 8.15 -15.27 -10.40
N SER A 24 9.49 -15.20 -10.32
CA SER A 24 10.24 -14.03 -10.77
C SER A 24 10.20 -13.83 -12.29
N LYS A 25 10.11 -14.90 -13.09
CA LYS A 25 10.04 -14.77 -14.55
C LYS A 25 8.70 -14.19 -14.98
N LEU A 26 7.62 -14.64 -14.35
CA LEU A 26 6.29 -14.07 -14.59
C LEU A 26 6.27 -12.61 -14.16
N ALA A 27 6.79 -12.31 -12.96
CA ALA A 27 6.86 -10.95 -12.46
C ALA A 27 7.64 -10.02 -13.40
N GLU A 28 8.80 -10.43 -13.93
CA GLU A 28 9.55 -9.61 -14.91
C GLU A 28 8.78 -9.39 -16.22
N ASN A 29 8.18 -10.45 -16.77
CA ASN A 29 7.46 -10.39 -18.05
C ASN A 29 6.21 -9.49 -17.97
N ASP A 30 5.47 -9.55 -16.87
CA ASP A 30 4.20 -8.85 -16.72
C ASP A 30 4.32 -7.49 -15.99
N CYS A 31 5.48 -7.17 -15.39
CA CYS A 31 5.69 -5.96 -14.59
C CYS A 31 5.29 -4.68 -15.32
N LEU A 32 5.69 -4.55 -16.58
CA LEU A 32 5.42 -3.34 -17.37
C LEU A 32 3.91 -3.16 -17.62
N SER A 33 3.23 -4.23 -18.04
CA SER A 33 1.78 -4.25 -18.27
C SER A 33 1.00 -3.98 -16.98
N PHE A 34 1.39 -4.65 -15.89
CA PHE A 34 0.80 -4.44 -14.57
C PHE A 34 1.02 -3.00 -14.09
N SER A 35 2.23 -2.45 -14.24
CA SER A 35 2.55 -1.09 -13.79
C SER A 35 1.72 -0.01 -14.50
N ASN A 36 1.39 -0.22 -15.77
CA ASN A 36 0.53 0.70 -16.53
C ASN A 36 -0.92 0.68 -15.99
N ARG A 37 -1.47 -0.51 -15.75
CA ARG A 37 -2.81 -0.67 -15.12
C ARG A 37 -2.82 -0.16 -13.68
N PHE A 38 -1.75 -0.43 -12.93
CA PHE A 38 -1.55 0.04 -11.58
C PHE A 38 -1.51 1.57 -11.54
N ARG A 39 -0.85 2.22 -12.50
CA ARG A 39 -0.86 3.68 -12.66
C ARG A 39 -2.24 4.25 -12.91
N GLU A 40 -3.05 3.59 -13.73
CA GLU A 40 -4.44 4.03 -13.98
C GLU A 40 -5.28 4.02 -12.69
N ILE A 41 -5.08 3.03 -11.82
CA ILE A 41 -5.73 2.96 -10.50
C ILE A 41 -5.27 4.11 -9.60
N PHE A 42 -3.98 4.47 -9.66
CA PHE A 42 -3.41 5.58 -8.89
C PHE A 42 -3.78 6.97 -9.43
N ALA A 43 -4.05 7.08 -10.73
CA ALA A 43 -4.36 8.34 -11.38
C ALA A 43 -5.84 8.74 -11.24
N GLN A 44 -6.73 7.81 -10.90
CA GLN A 44 -8.12 8.10 -10.61
C GLN A 44 -8.28 8.61 -9.17
N ASP A 45 -9.28 9.48 -8.94
CA ASP A 45 -9.72 10.00 -7.63
C ASP A 45 -9.80 8.92 -6.52
N SER A 46 -9.97 7.67 -6.95
CA SER A 46 -9.82 6.43 -6.19
C SER A 46 -8.62 6.38 -5.24
N TRP A 47 -7.42 6.85 -5.62
CA TRP A 47 -6.24 6.80 -4.74
C TRP A 47 -6.37 7.73 -3.53
N PHE A 48 -6.93 8.93 -3.72
CA PHE A 48 -7.20 9.86 -2.64
C PHE A 48 -8.21 9.27 -1.64
N PHE A 49 -9.25 8.59 -2.14
CA PHE A 49 -10.19 7.88 -1.27
C PHE A 49 -9.54 6.70 -0.56
N LEU A 50 -8.66 5.95 -1.24
CA LEU A 50 -7.96 4.81 -0.66
C LEU A 50 -6.98 5.26 0.43
N SER A 51 -6.21 6.33 0.20
CA SER A 51 -5.27 6.87 1.17
C SER A 51 -5.99 7.40 2.40
N ASN A 52 -7.11 8.09 2.24
CA ASN A 52 -7.93 8.55 3.37
C ASN A 52 -8.48 7.39 4.18
N ARG A 53 -8.92 6.29 3.53
CA ARG A 53 -9.39 5.09 4.24
C ARG A 53 -8.29 4.38 5.01
N ILE A 54 -7.08 4.28 4.43
CA ILE A 54 -5.91 3.72 5.10
C ILE A 54 -5.53 4.59 6.30
N GLU A 55 -5.51 5.92 6.14
CA GLU A 55 -5.21 6.86 7.24
C GLU A 55 -6.23 6.75 8.38
N THR A 56 -7.53 6.71 8.08
CA THR A 56 -8.58 6.51 9.09
C THR A 56 -8.39 5.19 9.83
N PHE A 57 -8.16 4.09 9.11
CA PHE A 57 -7.93 2.78 9.73
C PHE A 57 -6.69 2.79 10.65
N LEU A 58 -5.60 3.42 10.24
CA LEU A 58 -4.40 3.54 11.07
C LEU A 58 -4.67 4.36 12.34
N LYS A 59 -5.39 5.48 12.24
CA LYS A 59 -5.79 6.30 13.40
C LYS A 59 -6.69 5.54 14.37
N GLU A 60 -7.65 4.76 13.86
CA GLU A 60 -8.50 3.89 14.67
C GLU A 60 -7.66 2.85 15.44
N ARG A 61 -6.71 2.20 14.77
CA ARG A 61 -5.82 1.21 15.39
C ARG A 61 -4.85 1.83 16.41
N GLU A 62 -4.41 3.06 16.18
CA GLU A 62 -3.63 3.80 17.17
C GLU A 62 -4.46 4.16 18.39
N GLN A 63 -5.69 4.68 18.19
CA GLN A 63 -6.62 4.96 19.29
C GLN A 63 -6.94 3.70 20.10
N ASP A 64 -7.25 2.57 19.44
CA ASP A 64 -7.47 1.29 20.10
C ASP A 64 -6.27 0.91 20.98
N LYS A 65 -5.04 1.04 20.47
CA LYS A 65 -3.81 0.79 21.24
C LYS A 65 -3.67 1.72 22.45
N PHE A 66 -4.07 2.99 22.32
CA PHE A 66 -4.09 3.93 23.45
C PHE A 66 -5.14 3.56 24.51
N TYR A 67 -6.33 3.13 24.10
CA TYR A 67 -7.39 2.66 25.01
C TYR A 67 -6.94 1.41 25.81
N PHE A 68 -6.36 0.41 25.15
CA PHE A 68 -5.82 -0.77 25.84
C PHE A 68 -4.68 -0.43 26.82
N HIS A 69 -3.87 0.60 26.53
CA HIS A 69 -2.79 1.01 27.42
C HIS A 69 -3.29 1.76 28.66
N TYR A 70 -4.42 2.48 28.56
CA TYR A 70 -5.02 3.19 29.69
C TYR A 70 -5.73 2.25 30.67
N ASP A 71 -6.46 1.25 30.18
CA ASP A 71 -7.11 0.23 31.02
C ASP A 71 -6.10 -0.63 31.80
N SER A 72 -4.89 -0.85 31.26
CA SER A 72 -3.84 -1.60 31.95
C SER A 72 -3.22 -0.88 33.16
N LYS A 73 -3.47 0.42 33.33
CA LYS A 73 -2.92 1.26 34.42
C LYS A 73 -3.90 1.52 35.56
N ILE A 74 -5.16 1.11 35.46
CA ILE A 74 -6.09 1.14 36.58
C ILE A 74 -5.95 -0.18 37.34
N LYS A 75 -5.01 -0.21 38.29
CA LYS A 75 -5.02 -1.20 39.39
C LYS A 75 -5.82 -0.59 40.55
N PHE A 76 -6.95 -1.21 40.89
CA PHE A 76 -7.53 -1.09 42.23
C PHE A 76 -6.62 -1.75 43.26
#